data_AF-A0A3D3IQ96-F1
#
_entry.id   AF-A0A3D3IQ96-F1
#
_cell.length_a   1.000
_cell.length_b   1.000
_cell.length_c   1.000
_cell.angle_alpha   90.00
_cell.angle_beta   90.00
_cell.angle_gamma   90.00
#
_symmetry.space_group_name_H-M   'P 1'
#
loop_
_entity.id
_entity.type
_entity.pdbx_description
1 polymer ?
#
loop_
_entity_poly.entity_id
_entity_poly.type
_entity_poly.pdbx_seq_one_letter_code
_entity_poly.pdbx_strand_id
1 'polypeptide(L)'
;MKKLFSFLTLLSIFYFPFSISAPIARADSYGSYGGGGTPSDLVINKEVKNPISNVYVENLGSMDPTFSPGATVSFRLVIKNGSGETMDPVTVVDNLPSYLTFISANVASSYDKGLNKVIFTLENMIAGESRTIELVVKVAPRSSFPADRSLFCVSNYSKVTSPARPNGDEDTAELCLATGPGNLPVAGVNEVFAMIPFLSLGGIGIFLLGNKKII
;
A
#
# COMPACT_ATOMS: atom_id res chain seq x y z
N MET A 1 56.55 63.69 30.63
CA MET A 1 55.66 64.60 31.38
C MET A 1 54.64 65.19 30.43
N LYS A 2 53.36 65.30 30.87
CA LYS A 2 52.19 65.98 30.24
C LYS A 2 51.46 65.12 29.19
N LYS A 3 50.36 64.43 29.56
CA LYS A 3 48.94 64.85 29.72
C LYS A 3 48.28 65.33 28.42
N LEU A 4 47.16 64.69 28.02
CA LEU A 4 45.86 65.23 27.55
C LEU A 4 45.15 64.13 26.71
N PHE A 5 44.07 63.48 27.16
CA PHE A 5 42.64 63.87 27.08
C PHE A 5 42.13 64.28 25.69
N SER A 6 41.32 63.42 25.06
CA SER A 6 40.19 63.71 24.13
C SER A 6 39.78 62.41 23.42
N PHE A 7 38.54 62.04 23.12
CA PHE A 7 37.22 62.62 23.32
C PHE A 7 36.22 61.45 23.20
N LEU A 8 35.23 61.43 24.07
CA LEU A 8 34.15 60.46 24.16
C LEU A 8 33.20 60.63 22.94
N THR A 9 32.89 59.57 22.21
CA THR A 9 31.67 59.52 21.38
C THR A 9 30.89 58.26 21.75
N LEU A 10 29.77 58.48 22.46
CA LEU A 10 28.79 57.46 22.81
C LEU A 10 27.92 57.19 21.58
N LEU A 11 28.00 56.00 21.01
CA LEU A 11 27.05 55.51 20.02
C LEU A 11 26.04 54.60 20.72
N SER A 12 24.85 55.12 21.02
CA SER A 12 23.76 54.37 21.65
C SER A 12 23.11 53.42 20.64
N ILE A 13 23.37 52.12 20.78
CA ILE A 13 22.68 51.07 20.02
C ILE A 13 21.37 50.74 20.75
N PHE A 14 20.25 51.20 20.20
CA PHE A 14 18.91 50.76 20.59
C PHE A 14 18.73 49.31 20.13
N TYR A 15 18.74 48.36 21.07
CA TYR A 15 18.34 46.97 20.83
C TYR A 15 16.81 46.87 20.85
N PHE A 16 16.20 46.73 19.67
CA PHE A 16 14.81 46.28 19.51
C PHE A 16 14.82 44.76 19.33
N PRO A 17 14.27 43.95 20.26
CA PRO A 17 14.06 42.54 19.98
C PRO A 17 12.88 42.39 19.01
N PHE A 18 13.19 42.18 17.72
CA PHE A 18 12.20 41.74 16.74
C PHE A 18 11.95 40.25 16.95
N SER A 19 10.91 39.91 17.72
CA SER A 19 10.45 38.53 17.86
C SER A 19 9.76 38.11 16.57
N ILE A 20 10.47 37.33 15.74
CA ILE A 20 9.88 36.67 14.58
C ILE A 20 9.13 35.44 15.09
N SER A 21 7.80 35.53 15.28
CA SER A 21 7.00 34.30 15.36
C SER A 21 6.84 33.77 13.94
N ALA A 22 7.60 32.72 13.59
CA ALA A 22 7.28 31.95 12.40
C ALA A 22 5.91 31.27 12.64
N PRO A 23 4.93 31.41 11.74
CA PRO A 23 3.71 30.62 11.85
C PRO A 23 4.09 29.14 11.77
N ILE A 24 3.57 28.35 12.71
CA ILE A 24 3.67 26.88 12.65
C ILE A 24 2.95 26.47 11.36
N ALA A 25 3.74 26.10 10.35
CA ALA A 25 3.21 25.45 9.17
C ALA A 25 2.64 24.10 9.62
N ARG A 26 1.30 24.03 9.73
CA ARG A 26 0.61 22.75 9.74
C ARG A 26 0.83 22.15 8.35
N ALA A 27 1.40 20.96 8.31
CA ALA A 27 1.42 20.17 7.09
C ALA A 27 -0.04 19.82 6.75
N ASP A 28 -0.67 20.63 5.92
CA ASP A 28 -1.90 20.23 5.25
C ASP A 28 -1.51 19.15 4.24
N SER A 29 -1.71 17.91 4.66
CA SER A 29 -1.60 16.73 3.80
C SER A 29 -2.68 16.83 2.73
N TYR A 30 -2.27 17.16 1.51
CA TYR A 30 -3.14 17.09 0.34
C TYR A 30 -3.22 15.65 -0.16
N GLY A 31 -4.42 15.08 -0.06
CA GLY A 31 -4.83 13.86 -0.76
C GLY A 31 -5.36 12.77 0.17
N SER A 32 -6.62 12.85 0.56
CA SER A 32 -7.36 11.66 0.99
C SER A 32 -8.81 11.75 0.53
N TYR A 33 -9.16 10.95 -0.48
CA TYR A 33 -10.55 10.58 -0.75
C TYR A 33 -10.90 9.48 0.26
N GLY A 34 -11.51 9.86 1.37
CA GLY A 34 -11.99 8.95 2.42
C GLY A 34 -12.74 9.74 3.48
N GLY A 35 -13.97 9.35 3.78
CA GLY A 35 -14.94 10.14 4.56
C GLY A 35 -14.42 10.63 5.90
N GLY A 36 -14.90 11.81 6.31
CA GLY A 36 -14.61 12.46 7.59
C GLY A 36 -15.16 11.72 8.80
N GLY A 37 -14.61 10.54 9.09
CA GLY A 37 -14.71 9.88 10.39
C GLY A 37 -13.71 10.50 11.35
N THR A 38 -14.08 10.59 12.63
CA THR A 38 -13.09 10.73 13.69
C THR A 38 -12.14 9.52 13.62
N PRO A 39 -10.81 9.69 13.69
CA PRO A 39 -9.88 8.57 13.66
C PRO A 39 -10.27 7.53 14.72
N SER A 40 -10.56 6.30 14.31
CA SER A 40 -10.74 5.19 15.23
C SER A 40 -9.37 4.85 15.83
N ASP A 41 -9.31 4.63 17.14
CA ASP A 41 -8.13 4.08 17.81
C ASP A 41 -8.13 2.54 17.77
N LEU A 42 -9.14 1.91 17.18
CA LEU A 42 -9.13 0.52 16.74
C LEU A 42 -9.06 0.50 15.22
N VAL A 43 -7.92 0.10 14.66
CA VAL A 43 -7.61 0.24 13.22
C VAL A 43 -7.36 -1.14 12.61
N ILE A 44 -7.74 -1.32 11.34
CA ILE A 44 -7.42 -2.49 10.53
C ILE A 44 -6.68 -2.08 9.26
N ASN A 45 -5.62 -2.82 8.91
CA ASN A 45 -4.96 -2.74 7.61
C ASN A 45 -5.09 -4.09 6.91
N LYS A 46 -5.47 -4.10 5.64
CA LYS A 46 -5.71 -5.29 4.85
C LYS A 46 -4.85 -5.25 3.61
N GLU A 47 -4.01 -6.27 3.47
CA GLU A 47 -3.13 -6.43 2.32
C GLU A 47 -3.40 -7.76 1.63
N VAL A 48 -3.07 -7.83 0.35
CA VAL A 48 -3.06 -9.05 -0.46
C VAL A 48 -1.62 -9.47 -0.77
N LYS A 49 -1.34 -10.77 -0.70
CA LYS A 49 -0.02 -11.29 -1.05
C LYS A 49 0.17 -11.30 -2.57
N ASN A 50 1.17 -10.58 -3.06
CA ASN A 50 1.57 -10.64 -4.47
C ASN A 50 2.02 -12.07 -4.84
N PRO A 51 1.42 -12.70 -5.87
CA PRO A 51 1.68 -14.11 -6.20
C PRO A 51 3.08 -14.36 -6.80
N ILE A 52 3.78 -13.31 -7.26
CA ILE A 52 5.13 -13.42 -7.80
C ILE A 52 6.15 -13.10 -6.71
N SER A 53 6.07 -11.91 -6.11
CA SER A 53 7.09 -11.45 -5.16
C SER A 53 6.93 -12.04 -3.76
N ASN A 54 5.78 -12.64 -3.45
CA ASN A 54 5.39 -13.10 -2.11
C ASN A 54 5.35 -11.99 -1.05
N VAL A 55 5.35 -10.72 -1.46
CA VAL A 55 5.22 -9.55 -0.59
C VAL A 55 3.75 -9.17 -0.48
N TYR A 56 3.31 -8.82 0.73
CA TYR A 56 1.99 -8.26 0.96
C TYR A 56 1.97 -6.79 0.51
N VAL A 57 0.95 -6.43 -0.25
CA VAL A 57 0.72 -5.08 -0.78
C VAL A 57 -0.73 -4.69 -0.56
N GLU A 58 -1.00 -3.39 -0.49
CA GLU A 58 -2.33 -2.84 -0.27
C GLU A 58 -3.32 -3.32 -1.35
N ASN A 59 -2.92 -3.24 -2.62
CA ASN A 59 -3.76 -3.60 -3.75
C ASN A 59 -2.94 -4.25 -4.87
N LEU A 60 -3.57 -5.12 -5.65
CA LEU A 60 -3.07 -5.66 -6.92
C LEU A 60 -4.08 -5.30 -8.02
N GLY A 61 -3.81 -4.20 -8.71
CA GLY A 61 -4.65 -3.69 -9.78
C GLY A 61 -4.46 -4.42 -11.11
N SER A 62 -5.07 -3.89 -12.17
CA SER A 62 -5.11 -4.55 -13.48
C SER A 62 -3.76 -4.64 -14.20
N MET A 63 -2.77 -3.87 -13.76
CA MET A 63 -1.38 -3.91 -14.25
C MET A 63 -0.47 -4.77 -13.38
N ASP A 64 -0.97 -5.26 -12.24
CA ASP A 64 -0.23 -6.09 -11.30
C ASP A 64 -0.42 -7.59 -11.61
N PRO A 65 0.38 -8.47 -10.98
CA PRO A 65 0.20 -9.90 -11.12
C PRO A 65 -1.20 -10.37 -10.70
N THR A 66 -1.78 -11.25 -11.53
CA THR A 66 -3.17 -11.70 -11.41
C THR A 66 -3.27 -13.13 -10.91
N PHE A 67 -4.46 -13.53 -10.44
CA PHE A 67 -4.72 -14.89 -9.99
C PHE A 67 -5.54 -15.67 -11.03
N SER A 68 -5.10 -16.89 -11.32
CA SER A 68 -5.82 -17.82 -12.19
C SER A 68 -7.01 -18.49 -11.48
N PRO A 69 -7.99 -19.05 -12.22
CA PRO A 69 -9.08 -19.80 -11.62
C PRO A 69 -8.55 -20.98 -10.79
N GLY A 70 -9.13 -21.19 -9.62
CA GLY A 70 -8.64 -22.22 -8.70
C GLY A 70 -7.31 -21.88 -8.00
N ALA A 71 -6.73 -20.69 -8.18
CA ALA A 71 -5.58 -20.27 -7.39
C ALA A 71 -5.94 -20.08 -5.91
N THR A 72 -4.94 -20.13 -5.04
CA THR A 72 -5.06 -19.74 -3.64
C THR A 72 -4.55 -18.31 -3.47
N VAL A 73 -5.28 -17.50 -2.72
CA VAL A 73 -4.94 -16.12 -2.38
C VAL A 73 -4.74 -16.04 -0.88
N SER A 74 -3.72 -15.31 -0.43
CA SER A 74 -3.51 -14.99 0.99
C SER A 74 -3.71 -13.49 1.20
N PHE A 75 -4.54 -13.14 2.17
CA PHE A 75 -4.68 -11.79 2.71
C PHE A 75 -4.04 -11.71 4.09
N ARG A 76 -3.51 -10.54 4.43
CA ARG A 76 -3.00 -10.22 5.77
C ARG A 76 -3.83 -9.07 6.33
N LEU A 77 -4.46 -9.30 7.48
CA LEU A 77 -5.21 -8.29 8.22
C LEU A 77 -4.43 -7.98 9.48
N VAL A 78 -3.98 -6.73 9.65
CA VAL A 78 -3.28 -6.24 10.84
C VAL A 78 -4.24 -5.38 11.63
N ILE A 79 -4.62 -5.84 12.81
CA ILE A 79 -5.54 -5.15 13.71
C ILE A 79 -4.71 -4.50 14.80
N LYS A 80 -4.91 -3.20 15.04
CA LYS A 80 -4.21 -2.44 16.08
C LYS A 80 -5.19 -1.81 17.06
N ASN A 81 -4.99 -2.09 18.34
CA ASN A 81 -5.60 -1.33 19.43
C ASN A 81 -4.67 -0.17 19.79
N GLY A 82 -4.86 0.99 19.16
CA GLY A 82 -4.15 2.24 19.47
C GLY A 82 -4.70 3.02 20.66
N SER A 83 -5.69 2.48 21.37
CA SER A 83 -6.28 3.12 22.55
C SER A 83 -5.42 2.94 23.81
N GLY A 84 -5.84 3.57 24.91
CA GLY A 84 -5.26 3.39 26.25
C GLY A 84 -5.92 2.27 27.07
N GLU A 85 -6.89 1.54 26.52
CA GLU A 85 -7.67 0.53 27.22
C GLU A 85 -7.54 -0.86 26.56
N THR A 86 -7.82 -1.92 27.32
CA THR A 86 -7.90 -3.28 26.77
C THR A 86 -9.27 -3.48 26.12
N MET A 87 -9.28 -4.04 24.91
CA MET A 87 -10.52 -4.36 24.18
C MET A 87 -10.78 -5.87 24.22
N ASP A 88 -11.95 -6.23 24.74
CA ASP A 88 -12.38 -7.62 24.85
C ASP A 88 -13.91 -7.75 24.68
N PRO A 89 -14.41 -8.38 23.60
CA PRO A 89 -13.68 -8.86 22.43
C PRO A 89 -13.51 -7.78 21.35
N VAL A 90 -12.51 -7.99 20.48
CA VAL A 90 -12.42 -7.35 19.16
C VAL A 90 -12.95 -8.32 18.11
N THR A 91 -13.88 -7.86 17.27
CA THR A 91 -14.50 -8.66 16.21
C THR A 91 -14.07 -8.15 14.85
N VAL A 92 -13.55 -9.05 14.01
CA VAL A 92 -13.21 -8.78 12.61
C VAL A 92 -14.17 -9.54 11.72
N VAL A 93 -14.76 -8.85 10.75
CA VAL A 93 -15.68 -9.41 9.76
C VAL A 93 -15.07 -9.20 8.38
N ASP A 94 -14.85 -10.27 7.64
CA ASP A 94 -14.34 -10.27 6.27
C ASP A 94 -15.45 -10.70 5.31
N ASN A 95 -15.88 -9.79 4.44
CA ASN A 95 -16.92 -10.04 3.45
C ASN A 95 -16.25 -10.43 2.13
N LEU A 96 -16.13 -11.74 1.90
CA LEU A 96 -15.48 -12.24 0.71
C LEU A 96 -16.31 -11.89 -0.53
N PRO A 97 -15.72 -11.22 -1.53
CA PRO A 97 -16.43 -10.91 -2.76
C PRO A 97 -16.78 -12.20 -3.49
N SER A 98 -17.65 -12.05 -4.50
CA SER A 98 -17.87 -13.14 -5.45
C SER A 98 -16.54 -13.66 -5.99
N TYR A 99 -16.52 -14.94 -6.34
CA TYR A 99 -15.35 -15.66 -6.85
C TYR A 99 -14.26 -15.99 -5.83
N LEU A 100 -14.38 -15.58 -4.57
CA LEU A 100 -13.49 -16.02 -3.49
C LEU A 100 -14.25 -16.88 -2.47
N THR A 101 -13.62 -17.94 -1.98
CA THR A 101 -14.19 -18.83 -0.96
C THR A 101 -13.18 -19.09 0.14
N PHE A 102 -13.60 -19.01 1.39
CA PHE A 102 -12.73 -19.27 2.54
C PHE A 102 -12.12 -20.68 2.50
N ILE A 103 -10.82 -20.79 2.83
CA ILE A 103 -10.13 -22.07 3.06
C ILE A 103 -9.75 -22.20 4.53
N SER A 104 -8.97 -21.24 5.04
CA SER A 104 -8.40 -21.31 6.39
C SER A 104 -7.96 -19.93 6.87
N ALA A 105 -7.73 -19.82 8.18
CA ALA A 105 -7.01 -18.72 8.78
C ALA A 105 -6.08 -19.22 9.90
N ASN A 106 -5.12 -18.40 10.29
CA ASN A 106 -4.19 -18.68 11.40
C ASN A 106 -4.84 -18.52 12.80
N VAL A 107 -6.07 -18.01 12.87
CA VAL A 107 -6.84 -17.84 14.11
C VAL A 107 -8.21 -18.52 14.00
N ALA A 108 -8.85 -18.76 15.14
CA ALA A 108 -10.20 -19.30 15.19
C ALA A 108 -11.18 -18.40 14.39
N SER A 109 -12.00 -19.03 13.57
CA SER A 109 -12.90 -18.33 12.66
C SER A 109 -14.21 -19.09 12.47
N SER A 110 -15.26 -18.33 12.17
CA SER A 110 -16.56 -18.86 11.75
C SER A 110 -16.85 -18.38 10.34
N TYR A 111 -17.13 -19.31 9.43
CA TYR A 111 -17.43 -19.00 8.03
C TYR A 111 -18.90 -19.25 7.72
N ASP A 112 -19.63 -18.17 7.42
CA ASP A 112 -20.97 -18.24 6.86
C ASP A 112 -20.89 -18.32 5.33
N LYS A 113 -21.07 -19.54 4.80
CA LYS A 113 -21.03 -19.80 3.36
C LYS A 113 -22.21 -19.16 2.62
N GLY A 114 -23.36 -18.96 3.27
CA GLY A 114 -24.54 -18.35 2.65
C GLY A 114 -24.35 -16.85 2.38
N LEU A 115 -23.66 -16.17 3.30
CA LEU A 115 -23.30 -14.75 3.17
C LEU A 115 -21.89 -14.51 2.61
N ASN A 116 -21.13 -15.59 2.36
CA ASN A 116 -19.71 -15.58 2.01
C ASN A 116 -18.87 -14.68 2.94
N LYS A 117 -19.02 -14.88 4.25
CA LYS A 117 -18.48 -13.99 5.28
C LYS A 117 -17.73 -14.76 6.34
N VAL A 118 -16.53 -14.31 6.69
CA VAL A 118 -15.69 -14.90 7.75
C VAL A 118 -15.66 -13.97 8.95
N ILE A 119 -15.88 -14.51 10.15
CA ILE A 119 -15.86 -13.78 11.41
C ILE A 119 -14.72 -14.30 12.26
N PHE A 120 -13.91 -13.38 12.78
CA PHE A 120 -12.83 -13.64 13.73
C PHE A 120 -13.09 -12.90 15.03
N THR A 121 -12.68 -13.52 16.14
CA THR A 121 -12.77 -12.92 17.48
C THR A 121 -11.39 -12.93 18.11
N LEU A 122 -10.92 -11.75 18.51
CA LEU A 122 -9.66 -11.55 19.21
C LEU A 122 -9.99 -11.09 20.63
N GLU A 123 -9.63 -11.90 21.61
CA GLU A 123 -9.91 -11.61 23.02
C GLU A 123 -8.75 -10.86 23.68
N ASN A 124 -9.03 -10.05 24.69
CA ASN A 124 -8.01 -9.40 25.52
C ASN A 124 -6.92 -8.65 24.71
N MET A 125 -7.31 -7.83 23.73
CA MET A 125 -6.36 -7.00 22.99
C MET A 125 -5.93 -5.81 23.84
N ILE A 126 -4.74 -5.86 24.42
CA ILE A 126 -4.27 -4.83 25.36
C ILE A 126 -3.95 -3.51 24.63
N ALA A 127 -3.84 -2.43 25.41
CA ALA A 127 -3.50 -1.11 24.89
C ALA A 127 -2.18 -1.13 24.10
N GLY A 128 -2.20 -0.60 22.88
CA GLY A 128 -1.05 -0.57 21.96
C GLY A 128 -0.78 -1.87 21.19
N GLU A 129 -1.52 -2.95 21.44
CA GLU A 129 -1.27 -4.26 20.82
C GLU A 129 -1.65 -4.26 19.33
N SER A 130 -0.84 -4.95 18.51
CA SER A 130 -1.18 -5.32 17.14
C SER A 130 -1.25 -6.84 16.99
N ARG A 131 -2.27 -7.35 16.31
CA ARG A 131 -2.43 -8.77 15.95
C ARG A 131 -2.64 -8.94 14.47
N THR A 132 -2.11 -10.05 13.94
CA THR A 132 -2.15 -10.35 12.51
C THR A 132 -2.96 -11.60 12.23
N ILE A 133 -3.92 -11.47 11.32
CA ILE A 133 -4.69 -12.58 10.76
C ILE A 133 -4.20 -12.84 9.34
N GLU A 134 -3.76 -14.07 9.07
CA GLU A 134 -3.54 -14.56 7.72
C GLU A 134 -4.78 -15.32 7.26
N LEU A 135 -5.46 -14.78 6.25
CA LEU A 135 -6.68 -15.31 5.67
C LEU A 135 -6.38 -15.93 4.31
N VAL A 136 -6.66 -17.22 4.15
CA VAL A 136 -6.42 -17.96 2.90
C VAL A 136 -7.74 -18.28 2.24
N VAL A 137 -7.86 -17.93 0.95
CA VAL A 137 -9.07 -18.13 0.15
C VAL A 137 -8.77 -18.80 -1.19
N LYS A 138 -9.79 -19.42 -1.77
CA LYS A 138 -9.76 -20.08 -3.07
C LYS A 138 -10.44 -19.20 -4.11
N VAL A 139 -9.79 -19.00 -5.26
CA VAL A 139 -10.41 -18.43 -6.45
C VAL A 139 -11.34 -19.48 -7.08
N ALA A 140 -12.55 -19.06 -7.45
CA ALA A 140 -13.55 -19.90 -8.10
C ALA A 140 -13.02 -20.53 -9.40
N PRO A 141 -13.58 -21.67 -9.83
CA PRO A 141 -13.21 -22.30 -11.09
C PRO A 141 -13.57 -21.43 -12.30
N ARG A 142 -12.95 -21.70 -13.44
CA ARG A 142 -13.15 -20.94 -14.69
C ARG A 142 -14.62 -20.88 -15.14
N SER A 143 -15.39 -21.92 -14.84
CA SER A 143 -16.82 -22.02 -15.17
C SER A 143 -17.68 -20.98 -14.43
N SER A 144 -17.20 -20.42 -13.33
CA SER A 144 -17.90 -19.36 -12.60
C SER A 144 -17.58 -17.96 -13.11
N PHE A 145 -16.54 -17.78 -13.94
CA PHE A 145 -16.13 -16.46 -14.41
C PHE A 145 -17.02 -15.99 -15.57
N PRO A 146 -17.20 -14.67 -15.76
CA PRO A 146 -17.86 -14.13 -16.94
C PRO A 146 -17.22 -14.65 -18.24
N ALA A 147 -18.05 -15.03 -19.22
CA ALA A 147 -17.56 -15.60 -20.48
C ALA A 147 -16.89 -14.54 -21.38
N ASP A 148 -17.30 -13.28 -21.23
CA ASP A 148 -16.88 -12.11 -22.01
C ASP A 148 -15.67 -11.37 -21.43
N ARG A 149 -15.18 -11.77 -20.25
CA ARG A 149 -14.04 -11.12 -19.58
C ARG A 149 -12.87 -12.07 -19.41
N SER A 150 -11.70 -11.64 -19.88
CA SER A 150 -10.42 -12.32 -19.66
C SER A 150 -9.68 -11.83 -18.41
N LEU A 151 -10.03 -10.65 -17.90
CA LEU A 151 -9.48 -9.99 -16.72
C LEU A 151 -10.58 -9.17 -16.03
N PHE A 152 -10.68 -9.27 -14.71
CA PHE A 152 -11.52 -8.39 -13.90
C PHE A 152 -11.00 -8.35 -12.46
N CYS A 153 -11.24 -7.25 -11.76
CA CYS A 153 -10.78 -7.05 -10.39
C CYS A 153 -11.94 -7.12 -9.42
N VAL A 154 -11.64 -7.59 -8.21
CA VAL A 154 -12.57 -7.66 -7.09
C VAL A 154 -11.89 -7.07 -5.87
N SER A 155 -12.68 -6.46 -4.99
CA SER A 155 -12.19 -5.90 -3.73
C SER A 155 -12.69 -6.75 -2.58
N ASN A 156 -11.77 -7.18 -1.71
CA ASN A 156 -12.14 -7.86 -0.47
C ASN A 156 -12.22 -6.86 0.67
N TYR A 157 -13.37 -6.80 1.36
CA TYR A 157 -13.66 -5.82 2.39
C TYR A 157 -13.63 -6.46 3.78
N SER A 158 -12.94 -5.81 4.72
CA SER A 158 -12.89 -6.20 6.12
C SER A 158 -13.31 -5.06 7.01
N LYS A 159 -14.01 -5.37 8.09
CA LYS A 159 -14.38 -4.42 9.14
C LYS A 159 -13.97 -4.95 10.51
N VAL A 160 -13.33 -4.12 11.31
CA VAL A 160 -13.02 -4.41 12.72
C VAL A 160 -13.93 -3.57 13.61
N THR A 161 -14.45 -4.15 14.70
CA THR A 161 -15.27 -3.46 15.69
C THR A 161 -14.99 -4.01 17.09
N SER A 162 -15.37 -3.24 18.11
CA SER A 162 -15.47 -3.73 19.50
C SER A 162 -16.67 -3.08 20.18
N PRO A 163 -17.15 -3.59 21.33
CA PRO A 163 -18.22 -2.92 22.08
C PRO A 163 -17.88 -1.46 22.44
N ALA A 164 -16.60 -1.20 22.73
CA ALA A 164 -16.11 0.14 23.05
C ALA A 164 -15.93 1.03 21.80
N ARG A 165 -15.78 0.43 20.60
CA ARG A 165 -15.65 1.10 19.30
C ARG A 165 -16.63 0.48 18.29
N PRO A 166 -17.94 0.78 18.40
CA PRO A 166 -18.96 0.12 17.59
C PRO A 166 -18.91 0.51 16.11
N ASN A 167 -18.43 1.72 15.80
CA ASN A 167 -18.21 2.14 14.41
C ASN A 167 -16.97 1.49 13.81
N GLY A 168 -15.96 1.24 14.67
CA GLY A 168 -14.74 0.53 14.34
C GLY A 168 -13.97 1.19 13.20
N ASP A 169 -13.29 0.36 12.44
CA ASP A 169 -12.54 0.73 11.24
C ASP A 169 -12.75 -0.32 10.15
N GLU A 170 -12.51 0.06 8.90
CA GLU A 170 -12.74 -0.79 7.74
C GLU A 170 -11.68 -0.56 6.67
N ASP A 171 -11.33 -1.64 5.98
CA ASP A 171 -10.31 -1.59 4.94
C ASP A 171 -10.57 -2.59 3.83
N THR A 172 -9.93 -2.37 2.68
CA THR A 172 -10.12 -3.16 1.47
C THR A 172 -8.81 -3.48 0.78
N ALA A 173 -8.72 -4.68 0.21
CA ALA A 173 -7.62 -5.08 -0.67
C ALA A 173 -8.18 -5.58 -2.00
N GLU A 174 -7.75 -4.93 -3.10
CA GLU A 174 -8.09 -5.30 -4.47
C GLU A 174 -7.14 -6.38 -5.01
N LEU A 175 -7.68 -7.29 -5.81
CA LEU A 175 -6.94 -8.22 -6.64
C LEU A 175 -7.66 -8.45 -7.97
N CYS A 176 -6.90 -8.78 -9.00
CA CYS A 176 -7.44 -9.12 -10.31
C CYS A 176 -7.33 -10.61 -10.65
N LEU A 177 -8.40 -11.14 -11.25
CA LEU A 177 -8.55 -12.52 -11.67
C LEU A 177 -8.47 -12.60 -13.20
N ALA A 178 -7.66 -13.52 -13.72
CA ALA A 178 -7.43 -13.68 -15.16
C ALA A 178 -7.66 -15.11 -15.62
N THR A 179 -8.26 -15.30 -16.80
CA THR A 179 -8.60 -16.64 -17.32
C THR A 179 -7.44 -17.34 -18.04
N GLY A 180 -6.34 -16.64 -18.31
CA GLY A 180 -5.10 -17.17 -18.86
C GLY A 180 -4.06 -17.49 -17.78
N PRO A 181 -2.90 -18.08 -18.15
CA PRO A 181 -1.74 -18.06 -17.26
C PRO A 181 -1.48 -16.60 -16.89
N GLY A 182 -1.41 -16.30 -15.59
CA GLY A 182 -1.26 -14.92 -15.11
C GLY A 182 -0.09 -14.26 -15.82
N ASN A 183 -0.37 -13.31 -16.72
CA ASN A 183 0.66 -12.67 -17.50
C ASN A 183 1.58 -11.93 -16.52
N LEU A 184 2.81 -12.41 -16.40
CA LEU A 184 3.93 -11.59 -15.92
C LEU A 184 3.93 -10.30 -16.77
N PRO A 185 4.18 -9.11 -16.21
CA PRO A 185 4.49 -7.97 -17.06
C PRO A 185 5.70 -8.36 -17.91
N VAL A 186 5.51 -8.43 -19.22
CA VAL A 186 6.62 -8.62 -20.16
C VAL A 186 7.52 -7.41 -19.98
N ALA A 187 8.76 -7.62 -19.52
CA ALA A 187 9.77 -6.57 -19.49
C ALA A 187 9.81 -5.93 -20.88
N GLY A 188 9.44 -4.65 -20.96
CA GLY A 188 9.18 -3.98 -22.22
C GLY A 188 10.38 -4.07 -23.16
N VAL A 189 10.20 -4.72 -24.30
CA VAL A 189 11.15 -4.72 -25.43
C VAL A 189 11.23 -3.36 -26.15
N ASN A 190 10.60 -2.30 -25.60
CA ASN A 190 10.61 -0.95 -26.17
C ASN A 190 11.99 -0.27 -26.09
N GLU A 191 12.89 -0.73 -25.22
CA GLU A 191 14.29 -0.24 -25.18
C GLU A 191 15.13 -0.81 -26.34
N VAL A 192 14.81 -1.99 -26.87
CA VAL A 192 15.58 -2.57 -27.99
C VAL A 192 15.39 -1.74 -29.26
N PHE A 193 14.17 -1.26 -29.53
CA PHE A 193 13.90 -0.35 -30.63
C PHE A 193 14.52 1.04 -30.42
N ALA A 194 14.61 1.52 -29.18
CA ALA A 194 15.30 2.77 -28.84
C ALA A 194 16.84 2.67 -28.98
N MET A 195 17.41 1.45 -28.96
CA MET A 195 18.84 1.18 -29.14
C MET A 195 19.27 0.97 -30.61
N ILE A 196 18.32 0.77 -31.54
CA ILE A 196 18.59 0.65 -32.99
C ILE A 196 19.38 1.85 -33.56
N PRO A 197 19.06 3.12 -33.25
CA PRO A 197 19.85 4.25 -33.75
C PRO A 197 21.28 4.32 -33.20
N PHE A 198 21.57 3.67 -32.06
CA PHE A 198 22.92 3.65 -31.50
C PHE A 198 23.81 2.54 -32.09
N LEU A 199 23.21 1.44 -32.57
CA LEU A 199 23.93 0.37 -33.27
C LEU A 199 24.35 0.76 -34.70
N SER A 200 23.60 1.62 -35.37
CA SER A 200 23.93 2.08 -36.74
C SER A 200 25.13 3.05 -36.77
N LEU A 201 25.34 3.84 -35.71
CA LEU A 201 26.48 4.76 -35.59
C LEU A 201 27.82 4.02 -35.41
N GLY A 202 27.83 2.85 -34.76
CA GLY A 202 29.03 2.03 -34.61
C GLY A 202 29.53 1.39 -35.92
N GLY A 203 28.62 1.02 -36.82
CA GLY A 203 28.96 0.38 -38.10
C GLY A 203 29.61 1.32 -39.11
N ILE A 204 29.20 2.59 -39.15
CA ILE A 204 29.71 3.59 -40.10
C ILE A 204 31.18 3.97 -39.76
N GLY A 205 31.53 4.04 -38.48
CA GLY A 205 32.90 4.34 -38.04
C GLY A 205 33.93 3.28 -38.44
N ILE A 206 33.56 1.99 -38.39
CA ILE A 206 34.44 0.88 -38.78
C ILE A 206 34.64 0.84 -40.30
N PHE A 207 33.61 1.16 -41.09
CA PHE A 207 33.69 1.20 -42.56
C PHE A 207 34.60 2.33 -43.08
N LEU A 208 34.60 3.49 -42.43
CA LEU A 208 35.42 4.64 -42.82
C LEU A 208 36.92 4.49 -42.46
N LEU A 209 37.25 3.70 -41.44
CA LEU A 209 38.64 3.41 -41.07
C LEU A 209 39.28 2.31 -41.93
N GLY A 210 38.48 1.42 -42.53
CA GLY A 210 38.97 0.34 -43.39
C GLY A 210 39.44 0.78 -44.79
N ASN A 211 39.11 2.00 -45.24
CA ASN A 211 39.34 2.42 -46.63
C ASN A 211 40.42 3.48 -46.84
N LYS A 212 41.20 3.84 -45.81
CA LYS A 212 42.32 4.77 -45.99
C LYS A 212 43.57 4.00 -46.45
N LYS A 213 43.73 3.84 -47.78
CA LYS A 213 45.03 3.50 -48.37
C LYS A 213 46.00 4.66 -48.12
N ILE A 214 47.09 4.36 -47.42
CA ILE A 214 48.27 5.22 -47.27
C ILE A 214 48.90 5.37 -48.66
N ILE A 215 48.98 6.59 -49.16
CA ILE A 215 49.93 7.03 -50.19
C ILE A 215 50.64 8.24 -49.61
#